data_AF-A0A165LHT2-F1
#
_entry.id   AF-A0A165LHT2-F1
#
_cell.length_a   1.000
_cell.length_b   1.000
_cell.length_c   1.000
_cell.angle_alpha   90.00
_cell.angle_beta   90.00
_cell.angle_gamma   90.00
#
_symmetry.space_group_name_H-M   'P 1'
#
loop_
_entity.id
_entity.type
_entity.pdbx_description
1 polymer ?
#
loop_
_entity_poly.entity_id
_entity_poly.type
_entity_poly.pdbx_seq_one_letter_code
_entity_poly.pdbx_strand_id
1 'polypeptide(L)'
;MILFARSQRQNVLQRKLSIYLKAKGTPTKVFDFLQSLGLTLSYDWTLSAIDSLADSAMADMQVWVATEACIIDMDNVLLVFGVQSQRAQNRAETINATAATVIKLPRHVLSVLNSNPSAIPRLSYTDLLDQDADNRLAELHIHYILLSLLEAPNFHDFSQRKDPVFDPPPPVRQLPTGPEHRTEYFMLKTEPIDETSYAGTEQCIEAFMKQMGLNTPEAQELYAKLRALPWGGDGLTTARMRALQRFRIDAENGWDRLDWLIQFGCLFHQTWLVAIDIHQNHYGTSVGHGL
;
A
#
# COMPACT_ATOMS: atom_id res chain seq x y z
N MET A 1 -30.71 -16.58 22.19
CA MET A 1 -31.03 -15.25 22.80
C MET A 1 -30.61 -15.06 24.26
N ILE A 2 -30.52 -16.10 25.12
CA ILE A 2 -30.17 -15.94 26.55
C ILE A 2 -28.73 -15.43 26.78
N LEU A 3 -27.79 -15.70 25.86
CA LEU A 3 -26.40 -15.23 25.93
C LEU A 3 -26.27 -13.70 25.76
N PHE A 4 -27.10 -13.05 24.94
CA PHE A 4 -27.05 -11.60 24.73
C PHE A 4 -27.61 -10.80 25.91
N ALA A 5 -28.56 -11.38 26.65
CA ALA A 5 -29.25 -10.72 27.76
C ALA A 5 -28.39 -10.60 29.02
N ARG A 6 -27.31 -11.38 29.16
CA ARG A 6 -26.55 -11.45 30.42
C ARG A 6 -25.40 -10.46 30.55
N SER A 7 -24.79 -9.99 29.46
CA SER A 7 -23.79 -8.90 29.55
C SER A 7 -23.36 -8.39 28.17
N GLN A 8 -23.65 -7.12 27.86
CA GLN A 8 -23.05 -6.42 26.72
C GLN A 8 -21.52 -6.24 26.86
N ARG A 9 -20.96 -6.43 28.08
CA ARG A 9 -19.53 -6.27 28.37
C ARG A 9 -18.72 -7.56 28.21
N GLN A 10 -19.37 -8.72 28.00
CA GLN A 10 -18.71 -10.04 27.92
C GLN A 10 -18.89 -10.71 26.54
N ASN A 11 -19.02 -9.91 25.47
CA ASN A 11 -19.23 -10.39 24.10
C ASN A 11 -17.99 -10.24 23.20
N VAL A 12 -16.78 -10.13 23.77
CA VAL A 12 -15.53 -9.84 23.03
C VAL A 12 -15.30 -10.84 21.90
N LEU A 13 -15.51 -12.13 22.14
CA LEU A 13 -15.37 -13.16 21.12
C LEU A 13 -16.37 -12.96 19.97
N GLN A 14 -17.64 -12.72 20.29
CA GLN A 14 -18.68 -12.49 19.28
C GLN A 14 -18.38 -11.24 18.45
N ARG A 15 -17.91 -10.16 19.08
CA ARG A 15 -17.48 -8.92 18.39
C ARG A 15 -16.35 -9.21 17.40
N LYS A 16 -15.30 -9.91 17.84
CA LYS A 16 -14.16 -10.29 17.00
C LYS A 16 -14.58 -11.20 15.84
N LEU A 17 -15.39 -12.22 16.11
CA LEU A 17 -15.92 -13.12 15.08
C LEU A 17 -16.79 -12.38 14.06
N SER A 18 -17.61 -11.44 14.50
CA SER A 18 -18.47 -10.63 13.63
C SER A 18 -17.66 -9.84 12.61
N ILE A 19 -16.66 -9.08 13.08
CA ILE A 19 -15.76 -8.29 12.23
C ILE A 19 -14.95 -9.22 11.30
N TYR A 20 -14.38 -10.30 11.84
CA TYR A 20 -13.61 -11.26 11.05
C TYR A 20 -14.43 -11.90 9.92
N LEU A 21 -15.63 -12.39 10.23
CA LEU A 21 -16.49 -13.05 9.24
C LEU A 21 -16.98 -12.07 8.17
N LYS A 22 -17.30 -10.83 8.57
CA LYS A 22 -17.63 -9.78 7.62
C LYS A 22 -16.45 -9.46 6.68
N ALA A 23 -15.24 -9.35 7.23
CA ALA A 23 -14.03 -9.13 6.44
C ALA A 23 -13.70 -10.31 5.49
N LYS A 24 -14.12 -11.54 5.83
CA LYS A 24 -14.01 -12.73 4.96
C LYS A 24 -15.13 -12.83 3.91
N GLY A 25 -15.99 -11.83 3.77
CA GLY A 25 -17.06 -11.83 2.77
C GLY A 25 -18.21 -12.79 3.09
N THR A 26 -18.44 -13.10 4.37
CA THR A 26 -19.52 -14.01 4.77
C THR A 26 -20.88 -13.47 4.33
N PRO A 27 -21.71 -14.25 3.61
CA PRO A 27 -23.04 -13.80 3.18
C PRO A 27 -23.96 -13.48 4.36
N THR A 28 -24.85 -12.50 4.21
CA THR A 28 -25.78 -12.06 5.27
C THR A 28 -26.59 -13.22 5.86
N LYS A 29 -27.07 -14.16 5.03
CA LYS A 29 -27.82 -15.33 5.52
C LYS A 29 -27.00 -16.24 6.45
N VAL A 30 -25.70 -16.39 6.18
CA VAL A 30 -24.80 -17.15 7.05
C VAL A 30 -24.58 -16.37 8.35
N PHE A 31 -24.49 -15.04 8.26
CA PHE A 31 -24.42 -14.16 9.41
C PHE A 31 -25.65 -14.28 10.33
N ASP A 32 -26.85 -14.30 9.76
CA ASP A 32 -28.12 -14.47 10.50
C ASP A 32 -28.19 -15.83 11.20
N PHE A 33 -27.73 -16.89 10.53
CA PHE A 33 -27.63 -18.21 11.12
C PHE A 33 -26.66 -18.23 12.30
N LEU A 34 -25.44 -17.69 12.15
CA LEU A 34 -24.44 -17.64 13.21
C LEU A 34 -24.88 -16.75 14.39
N GLN A 35 -25.62 -15.67 14.10
CA GLN A 35 -26.23 -14.82 15.11
C GLN A 35 -27.29 -15.60 15.90
N SER A 36 -28.11 -16.43 15.24
CA SER A 36 -29.12 -17.26 15.91
C SER A 36 -28.49 -18.27 16.88
N LEU A 37 -27.30 -18.77 16.56
CA LEU A 37 -26.47 -19.62 17.42
C LEU A 37 -25.73 -18.85 18.52
N GLY A 38 -25.75 -17.51 18.48
CA GLY A 38 -25.02 -16.66 19.41
C GLY A 38 -23.51 -16.66 19.20
N LEU A 39 -23.02 -16.91 17.98
CA LEU A 39 -21.59 -16.87 17.64
C LEU A 39 -21.15 -15.48 17.14
N THR A 40 -22.07 -14.75 16.50
CA THR A 40 -21.86 -13.39 16.00
C THR A 40 -22.91 -12.43 16.55
N LEU A 41 -22.65 -11.13 16.45
CA LEU A 41 -23.64 -10.08 16.64
C LEU A 41 -24.49 -9.94 15.37
N SER A 42 -25.39 -8.95 15.35
CA SER A 42 -26.16 -8.69 14.13
C SER A 42 -25.29 -8.13 13.01
N TYR A 43 -25.72 -8.38 11.77
CA TYR A 43 -25.05 -7.82 10.60
C TYR A 43 -25.01 -6.29 10.67
N ASP A 44 -26.12 -5.66 11.05
CA ASP A 44 -26.21 -4.20 11.23
C ASP A 44 -25.24 -3.68 12.28
N TRP A 45 -25.16 -4.33 13.45
CA TRP A 45 -24.18 -3.96 14.48
C TRP A 45 -22.76 -4.04 13.93
N THR A 46 -22.49 -5.05 13.11
CA THR A 46 -21.15 -5.28 12.54
C THR A 46 -20.78 -4.20 11.54
N LEU A 47 -21.72 -3.77 10.69
CA LEU A 47 -21.50 -2.64 9.79
C LEU A 47 -21.23 -1.35 10.57
N SER A 48 -22.08 -1.01 11.55
CA SER A 48 -21.87 0.19 12.37
C SER A 48 -20.55 0.15 13.15
N ALA A 49 -20.13 -1.03 13.61
CA ALA A 49 -18.85 -1.20 14.28
C ALA A 49 -17.66 -1.00 13.32
N ILE A 50 -17.77 -1.45 12.07
CA ILE A 50 -16.75 -1.21 11.04
C ILE A 50 -16.68 0.29 10.70
N ASP A 51 -17.82 0.96 10.54
CA ASP A 51 -17.86 2.40 10.27
C ASP A 51 -17.19 3.18 11.42
N SER A 52 -17.52 2.85 12.67
CA SER A 52 -16.89 3.48 13.84
C SER A 52 -15.38 3.24 13.92
N LEU A 53 -14.92 2.05 13.51
CA LEU A 53 -13.48 1.74 13.45
C LEU A 53 -12.80 2.53 12.32
N ALA A 54 -13.44 2.67 11.17
CA ALA A 54 -12.95 3.47 10.05
C ALA A 54 -12.84 4.95 10.43
N ASP A 55 -13.87 5.51 11.08
CA ASP A 55 -13.86 6.90 11.57
C ASP A 55 -12.75 7.14 12.59
N SER A 56 -12.55 6.21 13.53
CA SER A 56 -11.45 6.29 14.51
C SER A 56 -10.09 6.23 13.83
N ALA A 57 -9.90 5.31 12.87
CA ALA A 57 -8.64 5.19 12.12
C ALA A 57 -8.35 6.43 11.27
N MET A 58 -9.39 7.04 10.68
CA MET A 58 -9.29 8.29 9.93
C MET A 58 -8.87 9.46 10.83
N ALA A 59 -9.44 9.56 12.03
CA ALA A 59 -9.06 10.57 13.01
C ALA A 59 -7.60 10.41 13.46
N ASP A 60 -7.17 9.19 13.76
CA ASP A 60 -5.77 8.89 14.13
C ASP A 60 -4.80 9.24 12.99
N MET A 61 -5.20 8.96 11.74
CA MET A 61 -4.44 9.29 10.55
C MET A 61 -4.28 10.80 10.38
N GLN A 62 -5.36 11.58 10.54
CA GLN A 62 -5.31 13.04 10.44
C GLN A 62 -4.36 13.65 11.48
N VAL A 63 -4.36 13.15 12.71
CA VAL A 63 -3.41 13.58 13.75
C VAL A 63 -1.97 13.25 13.36
N TRP A 64 -1.73 12.06 12.80
CA TRP A 64 -0.40 11.65 12.34
C TRP A 64 0.10 12.54 11.20
N VAL A 65 -0.67 12.66 10.11
CA VAL A 65 -0.26 13.36 8.88
C VAL A 65 -0.02 14.85 9.14
N ALA A 66 -0.71 15.46 10.09
CA ALA A 66 -0.45 16.85 10.48
C ALA A 66 0.97 17.05 11.05
N THR A 67 1.52 16.06 11.76
CA THR A 67 2.71 16.25 12.61
C THR A 67 3.92 15.43 12.20
N GLU A 68 3.72 14.29 11.56
CA GLU A 68 4.74 13.29 11.28
C GLU A 68 4.89 13.04 9.76
N ALA A 69 5.98 12.33 9.39
CA ALA A 69 6.22 11.97 8.00
C ALA A 69 5.33 10.79 7.55
N CYS A 70 4.92 10.83 6.30
CA CYS A 70 4.23 9.72 5.64
C CYS A 70 4.57 9.67 4.15
N ILE A 71 4.28 8.53 3.53
CA ILE A 71 4.15 8.42 2.08
C ILE A 71 2.72 8.01 1.74
N ILE A 72 2.29 8.35 0.54
CA ILE A 72 0.99 7.95 0.01
C ILE A 72 1.24 7.02 -1.16
N ASP A 73 0.48 5.94 -1.23
CA ASP A 73 0.44 5.06 -2.40
C ASP A 73 -1.00 4.98 -2.90
N MET A 74 -1.18 5.18 -4.20
CA MET A 74 -2.48 5.28 -4.87
C MET A 74 -2.53 4.34 -6.05
N ASP A 75 -3.68 3.67 -6.23
CA ASP A 75 -3.91 2.78 -7.36
C ASP A 75 -5.39 2.72 -7.76
N ASN A 76 -5.63 2.34 -9.02
CA ASN A 76 -6.96 2.11 -9.57
C ASN A 76 -7.54 0.80 -9.04
N VAL A 77 -8.84 0.81 -8.75
CA VAL A 77 -9.61 -0.35 -8.32
C VAL A 77 -10.88 -0.46 -9.15
N LEU A 78 -11.08 -1.63 -9.75
CA LEU A 78 -12.31 -1.96 -10.45
C LEU A 78 -13.28 -2.67 -9.50
N LEU A 79 -14.37 -2.00 -9.13
CA LEU A 79 -15.41 -2.57 -8.27
C LEU A 79 -16.60 -3.03 -9.11
N VAL A 80 -16.92 -4.32 -9.04
CA VAL A 80 -18.07 -4.91 -9.74
C VAL A 80 -19.15 -5.27 -8.74
N PHE A 81 -20.28 -4.59 -8.83
CA PHE A 81 -21.47 -4.85 -8.02
C PHE A 81 -22.43 -5.74 -8.82
N GLY A 82 -22.31 -7.04 -8.58
CA GLY A 82 -23.18 -8.05 -9.19
C GLY A 82 -24.62 -7.96 -8.67
N VAL A 83 -25.58 -8.13 -9.58
CA VAL A 83 -27.01 -8.26 -9.26
C VAL A 83 -27.46 -9.70 -9.48
N GLN A 84 -28.32 -10.22 -8.60
CA GLN A 84 -28.79 -11.61 -8.70
C GLN A 84 -29.59 -11.92 -9.98
N SER A 85 -30.28 -10.91 -10.55
CA SER A 85 -30.91 -11.02 -11.86
C SER A 85 -30.72 -9.72 -12.62
N GLN A 86 -30.13 -9.78 -13.82
CA GLN A 86 -30.07 -8.63 -14.71
C GLN A 86 -31.47 -8.31 -15.25
N ARG A 87 -31.91 -7.06 -15.07
CA ARG A 87 -33.14 -6.50 -15.65
C ARG A 87 -32.82 -5.16 -16.29
N ALA A 88 -33.73 -4.63 -17.10
CA ALA A 88 -33.55 -3.35 -17.79
C ALA A 88 -33.13 -2.20 -16.84
N GLN A 89 -33.65 -2.21 -15.60
CA GLN A 89 -33.37 -1.22 -14.55
C GLN A 89 -32.45 -1.74 -13.42
N ASN A 90 -31.99 -2.99 -13.50
CA ASN A 90 -31.16 -3.62 -12.46
C ASN A 90 -30.02 -4.36 -13.14
N ARG A 91 -28.96 -3.62 -13.47
CA ARG A 91 -27.78 -4.17 -14.16
C ARG A 91 -26.63 -4.26 -13.17
N ALA A 92 -25.70 -5.17 -13.45
CA ALA A 92 -24.44 -5.15 -12.74
C ALA A 92 -23.75 -3.82 -13.03
N GLU A 93 -23.29 -3.15 -11.99
CA GLU A 93 -22.60 -1.88 -12.09
C GLU A 93 -21.10 -2.13 -11.91
N THR A 94 -20.31 -1.57 -12.82
CA THR A 94 -18.86 -1.58 -12.73
C THR A 94 -18.42 -0.15 -12.49
N ILE A 95 -17.75 0.08 -11.36
CA ILE A 95 -17.26 1.39 -10.94
C ILE A 95 -15.74 1.35 -11.05
N ASN A 96 -15.18 2.23 -11.89
CA ASN A 96 -13.77 2.58 -11.84
C ASN A 96 -13.60 3.51 -10.65
N ALA A 97 -12.82 3.07 -9.66
CA ALA A 97 -12.56 3.79 -8.45
C ALA A 97 -11.04 3.88 -8.22
N THR A 98 -10.64 4.69 -7.27
CA THR A 98 -9.25 4.85 -6.86
C THR A 98 -9.15 4.65 -5.35
N ALA A 99 -8.17 3.86 -4.93
CA ALA A 99 -7.87 3.64 -3.52
C ALA A 99 -6.49 4.20 -3.19
N ALA A 100 -6.30 4.62 -1.95
CA ALA A 100 -5.01 5.11 -1.49
C ALA A 100 -4.72 4.65 -0.06
N THR A 101 -3.44 4.53 0.25
CA THR A 101 -2.93 4.13 1.56
C THR A 101 -1.89 5.15 2.03
N VAL A 102 -2.05 5.63 3.26
CA VAL A 102 -1.04 6.45 3.94
C VAL A 102 -0.15 5.50 4.75
N ILE A 103 1.15 5.55 4.51
CA ILE A 103 2.14 4.69 5.16
C ILE A 103 2.96 5.57 6.10
N LYS A 104 3.02 5.20 7.38
CA LYS A 104 3.82 5.95 8.37
C LYS A 104 5.30 5.84 8.04
N LEU A 105 6.00 6.96 8.09
CA LEU A 105 7.46 7.00 7.99
C LEU A 105 8.11 7.29 9.35
N PRO A 106 9.35 6.84 9.57
CA PRO A 106 10.12 7.23 10.75
C PRO A 106 10.28 8.75 10.84
N ARG A 107 10.20 9.29 12.06
CA ARG A 107 10.27 10.74 12.32
C ARG A 107 11.53 11.42 11.79
N HIS A 108 12.67 10.72 11.72
CA HIS A 108 13.90 11.29 11.16
C HIS A 108 13.78 11.63 9.67
N VAL A 109 12.81 11.06 8.94
CA VAL A 109 12.54 11.38 7.54
C VAL A 109 11.86 12.75 7.39
N LEU A 110 11.15 13.22 8.43
CA LEU A 110 10.44 14.49 8.41
C LEU A 110 11.38 15.69 8.18
N SER A 111 12.60 15.65 8.72
CA SER A 111 13.59 16.71 8.48
C SER A 111 14.02 16.78 7.02
N VAL A 112 14.13 15.62 6.36
CA VAL A 112 14.43 15.53 4.93
C VAL A 112 13.27 16.07 4.10
N LEU A 113 12.03 15.71 4.45
CA LEU A 113 10.83 16.19 3.74
C LEU A 113 10.52 17.68 3.99
N ASN A 114 10.97 18.24 5.10
CA ASN A 114 10.90 19.68 5.38
C ASN A 114 12.10 20.46 4.81
N SER A 115 13.06 19.79 4.18
CA SER A 115 14.21 20.45 3.55
C SER A 115 13.83 20.93 2.15
N ASN A 116 14.44 22.03 1.70
CA ASN A 116 14.20 22.54 0.36
C ASN A 116 14.60 21.46 -0.68
N PRO A 117 13.70 21.03 -1.59
CA PRO A 117 14.00 20.03 -2.62
C PRO A 117 15.21 20.38 -3.48
N SER A 118 15.49 21.68 -3.64
CA SER A 118 16.65 22.21 -4.37
C SER A 118 18.00 21.92 -3.70
N ALA A 119 17.99 21.54 -2.42
CA ALA A 119 19.17 21.17 -1.64
C ALA A 119 19.50 19.67 -1.69
N ILE A 120 18.64 18.85 -2.32
CA ILE A 120 18.90 17.41 -2.48
C ILE A 120 20.06 17.24 -3.48
N PRO A 121 21.15 16.55 -3.12
CA PRO A 121 22.27 16.32 -4.03
C PRO A 121 21.79 15.65 -5.32
N ARG A 122 22.23 16.17 -6.47
CA ARG A 122 21.99 15.48 -7.74
C ARG A 122 22.78 14.17 -7.74
N LEU A 123 22.06 13.05 -7.76
CA LEU A 123 22.65 11.74 -8.00
C LEU A 123 23.35 11.74 -9.37
N SER A 124 24.62 11.39 -9.38
CA SER A 124 25.40 11.09 -10.58
C SER A 124 25.35 9.60 -10.86
N TYR A 125 25.66 9.20 -12.09
CA TYR A 125 25.76 7.78 -12.44
C TYR A 125 26.78 7.04 -11.55
N THR A 126 27.89 7.71 -11.20
CA THR A 126 28.90 7.15 -10.30
C THR A 126 28.39 6.89 -8.90
N ASP A 127 27.39 7.65 -8.41
CA ASP A 127 26.77 7.39 -7.10
C ASP A 127 25.89 6.12 -7.10
N LEU A 128 25.49 5.66 -8.30
CA LEU A 128 24.73 4.43 -8.50
C LEU A 128 25.64 3.22 -8.77
N LEU A 129 26.93 3.46 -9.02
CA LEU A 129 27.90 2.39 -9.24
C LEU A 129 28.43 1.87 -7.92
N ASP A 130 28.05 0.64 -7.60
CA ASP A 130 28.58 -0.09 -6.46
C ASP A 130 29.49 -1.20 -6.99
N GLN A 131 30.79 -0.91 -7.10
CA GLN A 131 31.76 -1.83 -7.71
C GLN A 131 31.88 -3.17 -6.98
N ASP A 132 31.54 -3.18 -5.69
CA ASP A 132 31.55 -4.38 -4.86
C ASP A 132 30.19 -5.11 -4.85
N ALA A 133 29.15 -4.53 -5.46
CA ALA A 133 27.82 -5.16 -5.51
C ALA A 133 27.85 -6.50 -6.23
N ASP A 134 28.59 -6.62 -7.33
CA ASP A 134 28.68 -7.87 -8.09
C ASP A 134 29.23 -9.03 -7.25
N ASN A 135 30.28 -8.76 -6.45
CA ASN A 135 30.84 -9.77 -5.55
C ASN A 135 29.84 -10.20 -4.47
N ARG A 136 29.16 -9.23 -3.85
CA ARG A 136 28.14 -9.52 -2.81
C ARG A 136 26.92 -10.22 -3.37
N LEU A 137 26.48 -9.85 -4.57
CA LEU A 137 25.40 -10.51 -5.29
C LEU A 137 25.79 -11.93 -5.68
N ALA A 138 27.04 -12.16 -6.12
CA ALA A 138 27.55 -13.49 -6.43
C ALA A 138 27.54 -14.40 -5.19
N GLU A 139 28.04 -13.92 -4.05
CA GLU A 139 27.99 -14.65 -2.76
C GLU A 139 26.54 -14.98 -2.36
N LEU A 140 25.64 -14.00 -2.50
CA LEU A 140 24.21 -14.18 -2.20
C LEU A 140 23.54 -15.20 -3.15
N HIS A 141 23.85 -15.15 -4.45
CA HIS A 141 23.34 -16.09 -5.44
C HIS A 141 23.83 -17.52 -5.15
N ILE A 142 25.11 -17.68 -4.82
CA ILE A 142 25.67 -18.99 -4.41
C ILE A 142 24.91 -19.52 -3.20
N HIS A 143 24.70 -18.69 -2.17
CA HIS A 143 23.92 -19.07 -1.00
C HIS A 143 22.49 -19.51 -1.35
N TYR A 144 21.76 -18.77 -2.19
CA TYR A 144 20.40 -19.15 -2.59
C TYR A 144 20.34 -20.43 -3.43
N ILE A 145 21.33 -20.66 -4.30
CA ILE A 145 21.44 -21.92 -5.06
C ILE A 145 21.66 -23.09 -4.11
N LEU A 146 22.61 -22.96 -3.17
CA LEU A 146 22.90 -23.99 -2.18
C LEU A 146 21.69 -24.26 -1.28
N LEU A 147 21.01 -23.22 -0.81
CA LEU A 147 19.78 -23.34 -0.02
C LEU A 147 18.69 -24.09 -0.80
N SER A 148 18.48 -23.73 -2.06
CA SER A 148 17.50 -24.40 -2.93
C SER A 148 17.81 -25.88 -3.13
N LEU A 149 19.10 -26.24 -3.27
CA LEU A 149 19.55 -27.63 -3.35
C LEU A 149 19.34 -28.38 -2.03
N LEU A 150 19.64 -27.76 -0.89
CA LEU A 150 19.44 -28.35 0.43
C LEU A 150 17.96 -28.57 0.77
N GLU A 151 17.07 -27.71 0.27
CA GLU A 151 15.62 -27.88 0.42
C GLU A 151 15.02 -28.91 -0.54
N ALA A 152 15.78 -29.41 -1.53
CA ALA A 152 15.29 -30.44 -2.43
C ALA A 152 15.16 -31.80 -1.69
N PRO A 153 14.13 -32.62 -2.02
CA PRO A 153 13.85 -33.86 -1.30
C PRO A 153 15.04 -34.82 -1.15
N ASN A 154 15.90 -34.87 -2.17
CA ASN A 154 17.04 -35.77 -2.24
C ASN A 154 18.21 -35.37 -1.31
N PHE A 155 18.18 -34.17 -0.73
CA PHE A 155 19.24 -33.63 0.13
C PHE A 155 18.77 -33.42 1.58
N HIS A 156 17.59 -33.91 1.96
CA HIS A 156 17.13 -33.84 3.36
C HIS A 156 18.04 -34.61 4.32
N ASP A 157 18.59 -35.74 3.88
CA ASP A 157 19.47 -36.60 4.69
C ASP A 157 20.96 -36.21 4.59
N PHE A 158 21.28 -35.08 3.95
CA PHE A 158 22.65 -34.61 3.83
C PHE A 158 23.24 -34.24 5.21
N SER A 159 24.24 -34.99 5.64
CA SER A 159 24.78 -34.92 7.01
C SER A 159 25.39 -33.56 7.39
N GLN A 160 25.84 -32.78 6.40
CA GLN A 160 26.48 -31.48 6.60
C GLN A 160 25.54 -30.30 6.35
N ARG A 161 24.22 -30.50 6.33
CA ARG A 161 23.23 -29.42 6.06
C ARG A 161 23.34 -28.21 7.00
N LYS A 162 23.92 -28.38 8.19
CA LYS A 162 24.15 -27.31 9.19
C LYS A 162 25.59 -26.82 9.22
N ASP A 163 26.39 -27.11 8.20
CA ASP A 163 27.75 -26.59 8.10
C ASP A 163 27.69 -25.05 7.94
N PRO A 164 28.53 -24.28 8.66
CA PRO A 164 28.58 -22.82 8.55
C PRO A 164 28.83 -22.30 7.13
N VAL A 165 29.37 -23.11 6.22
CA VAL A 165 29.52 -22.73 4.80
C VAL A 165 28.17 -22.45 4.11
N PHE A 166 27.06 -22.98 4.66
CA PHE A 166 25.71 -22.76 4.16
C PHE A 166 25.00 -21.59 4.86
N ASP A 167 25.63 -20.94 5.84
CA ASP A 167 25.06 -19.75 6.48
C ASP A 167 24.90 -18.61 5.46
N PRO A 168 23.90 -17.73 5.64
CA PRO A 168 23.71 -16.59 4.76
C PRO A 168 24.92 -15.64 4.85
N PRO A 169 25.35 -15.03 3.72
CA PRO A 169 26.38 -14.01 3.75
C PRO A 169 25.93 -12.80 4.59
N PRO A 170 26.88 -12.02 5.13
CA PRO A 170 26.54 -10.89 6.00
C PRO A 170 25.68 -9.86 5.24
N PRO A 171 24.62 -9.32 5.87
CA PRO A 171 23.73 -8.39 5.21
C PRO A 171 24.43 -7.03 4.99
N VAL A 172 24.29 -6.47 3.77
CA VAL A 172 24.91 -5.19 3.39
C VAL A 172 24.29 -4.01 4.14
N ARG A 173 22.96 -3.98 4.18
CA ARG A 173 22.17 -2.97 4.90
C ARG A 173 20.95 -3.67 5.51
N GLN A 174 21.16 -4.34 6.64
CA GLN A 174 20.07 -4.98 7.34
C GLN A 174 19.07 -3.91 7.80
N LEU A 175 17.83 -4.01 7.33
CA LEU A 175 16.76 -3.19 7.86
C LEU A 175 16.53 -3.55 9.32
N PRO A 176 16.24 -2.56 10.18
CA PRO A 176 15.99 -2.84 11.58
C PRO A 176 14.74 -3.73 11.72
N THR A 177 14.79 -4.67 12.66
CA THR A 177 13.74 -5.67 12.88
C THR A 177 13.21 -5.58 14.30
N GLY A 178 11.93 -5.88 14.49
CA GLY A 178 11.29 -5.79 15.80
C GLY A 178 9.89 -5.17 15.71
N PRO A 179 9.06 -5.30 16.76
CA PRO A 179 7.73 -4.71 16.81
C PRO A 179 7.70 -3.20 16.56
N GLU A 180 8.74 -2.48 16.99
CA GLU A 180 8.92 -1.02 16.85
C GLU A 180 9.28 -0.58 15.42
N HIS A 181 9.73 -1.52 14.58
CA HIS A 181 10.07 -1.29 13.17
C HIS A 181 8.97 -1.77 12.23
N ARG A 182 7.84 -2.23 12.76
CA ARG A 182 6.68 -2.64 11.96
C ARG A 182 6.08 -1.42 11.26
N THR A 183 6.01 -1.47 9.94
CA THR A 183 5.31 -0.46 9.16
C THR A 183 3.82 -0.46 9.51
N GLU A 184 3.29 0.73 9.77
CA GLU A 184 1.88 0.97 10.00
C GLU A 184 1.28 1.71 8.82
N TYR A 185 0.01 1.42 8.54
CA TYR A 185 -0.71 1.91 7.39
C TYR A 185 -2.08 2.43 7.83
N PHE A 186 -2.54 3.49 7.19
CA PHE A 186 -3.92 3.97 7.25
C PHE A 186 -4.55 3.86 5.87
N MET A 187 -5.69 3.18 5.78
CA MET A 187 -6.43 3.06 4.53
C MET A 187 -7.30 4.30 4.34
N LEU A 188 -7.15 4.97 3.20
CA LEU A 188 -8.08 6.04 2.82
C LEU A 188 -9.37 5.41 2.26
N LYS A 189 -10.46 6.17 2.35
CA LYS A 189 -11.73 5.79 1.73
C LYS A 189 -11.55 5.79 0.23
N THR A 190 -11.95 4.69 -0.42
CA THR A 190 -11.98 4.57 -1.87
C THR A 190 -12.88 5.63 -2.49
N GLU A 191 -12.38 6.32 -3.49
CA GLU A 191 -13.09 7.37 -4.22
C GLU A 191 -13.60 6.81 -5.56
N PRO A 192 -14.87 7.03 -5.95
CA PRO A 192 -15.43 6.58 -7.22
C PRO A 192 -14.99 7.53 -8.36
N ILE A 193 -13.69 7.77 -8.46
CA ILE A 193 -13.03 8.64 -9.42
C ILE A 193 -12.10 7.78 -10.25
N ASP A 194 -12.19 7.93 -11.56
CA ASP A 194 -11.33 7.25 -12.52
C ASP A 194 -10.03 8.03 -12.69
N GLU A 195 -8.93 7.51 -12.13
CA GLU A 195 -7.61 8.14 -12.15
C GLU A 195 -6.91 7.99 -13.53
N THR A 196 -7.57 7.41 -14.53
CA THR A 196 -7.03 7.24 -15.89
C THR A 196 -6.87 8.53 -16.72
N SER A 197 -7.31 9.68 -16.22
CA SER A 197 -7.17 10.97 -16.91
C SER A 197 -6.43 11.99 -16.04
N TYR A 198 -5.85 13.04 -16.65
CA TYR A 198 -5.20 14.12 -15.88
C TYR A 198 -6.15 14.77 -14.88
N ALA A 199 -7.40 15.05 -15.31
CA ALA A 199 -8.43 15.61 -14.45
C ALA A 199 -8.83 14.62 -13.33
N GLY A 200 -8.91 13.33 -13.65
CA GLY A 200 -9.19 12.28 -12.66
C GLY A 200 -8.08 12.16 -11.61
N THR A 201 -6.81 12.18 -12.02
CA THR A 201 -5.67 12.19 -11.10
C THR A 201 -5.69 13.42 -10.19
N GLU A 202 -5.96 14.61 -10.73
CA GLU A 202 -6.14 15.83 -9.93
C GLU A 202 -7.26 15.68 -8.90
N GLN A 203 -8.44 15.23 -9.33
CA GLN A 203 -9.59 15.01 -8.44
C GLN A 203 -9.28 13.98 -7.34
N CYS A 204 -8.53 12.92 -7.65
CA CYS A 204 -8.09 11.95 -6.65
C CYS A 204 -7.14 12.58 -5.63
N ILE A 205 -6.16 13.37 -6.07
CA ILE A 205 -5.24 14.09 -5.18
C ILE A 205 -6.04 15.01 -4.25
N GLU A 206 -6.96 15.81 -4.78
CA GLU A 206 -7.81 16.70 -3.97
C GLU A 206 -8.67 15.94 -2.95
N ALA A 207 -9.30 14.84 -3.38
CA ALA A 207 -10.15 14.03 -2.52
C ALA A 207 -9.35 13.41 -1.36
N PHE A 208 -8.17 12.85 -1.65
CA PHE A 208 -7.32 12.26 -0.62
C PHE A 208 -6.70 13.32 0.29
N MET A 209 -6.30 14.49 -0.22
CA MET A 209 -5.86 15.62 0.62
C MET A 209 -6.96 16.07 1.59
N LYS A 210 -8.22 16.09 1.14
CA LYS A 210 -9.37 16.38 2.00
C LYS A 210 -9.58 15.30 3.08
N GLN A 211 -9.48 14.02 2.74
CA GLN A 211 -9.58 12.95 3.73
C GLN A 211 -8.49 13.04 4.81
N MET A 212 -7.26 13.40 4.42
CA MET A 212 -6.15 13.62 5.35
C MET A 212 -6.26 14.92 6.15
N GLY A 213 -7.27 15.77 5.90
CA GLY A 213 -7.42 17.06 6.58
C GLY A 213 -6.37 18.10 6.16
N LEU A 214 -5.72 17.91 5.01
CA LEU A 214 -4.65 18.77 4.49
C LEU A 214 -5.14 19.83 3.50
N ASN A 215 -6.45 20.03 3.39
CA ASN A 215 -7.07 20.98 2.48
C ASN A 215 -7.38 22.34 3.15
N THR A 216 -6.77 22.64 4.30
CA THR A 216 -6.92 23.95 4.97
C THR A 216 -5.89 24.96 4.43
N PRO A 217 -6.17 26.28 4.49
CA PRO A 217 -5.21 27.29 4.05
C PRO A 217 -3.84 27.18 4.74
N GLU A 218 -3.81 26.82 6.01
CA GLU A 218 -2.57 26.67 6.80
C GLU A 218 -1.75 25.46 6.33
N ALA A 219 -2.42 24.35 6.03
CA ALA A 219 -1.77 23.18 5.45
C ALA A 219 -1.24 23.51 4.05
N GLN A 220 -2.05 24.15 3.21
CA GLN A 220 -1.64 24.55 1.86
C GLN A 220 -0.39 25.44 1.90
N GLU A 221 -0.34 26.42 2.80
CA GLU A 221 0.84 27.27 2.99
C GLU A 221 2.08 26.48 3.44
N LEU A 222 1.91 25.54 4.38
CA LEU A 222 2.99 24.69 4.86
C LEU A 222 3.60 23.83 3.74
N TYR A 223 2.75 23.15 2.96
CA TYR A 223 3.20 22.31 1.86
C TYR A 223 3.75 23.15 0.70
N ALA A 224 3.15 24.31 0.39
CA ALA A 224 3.65 25.22 -0.63
C ALA A 224 5.10 25.70 -0.40
N LYS A 225 5.51 25.82 0.88
CA LYS A 225 6.77 26.48 1.25
C LYS A 225 7.84 25.53 1.75
N LEU A 226 7.46 24.50 2.49
CA LEU A 226 8.41 23.77 3.33
C LEU A 226 8.27 22.26 3.24
N ARG A 227 7.04 21.73 3.26
CA ARG A 227 6.81 20.30 3.44
C ARG A 227 6.55 19.61 2.11
N ALA A 228 7.35 18.59 1.82
CA ALA A 228 7.10 17.65 0.74
C ALA A 228 6.28 16.43 1.19
N LEU A 229 5.55 15.84 0.26
CA LEU A 229 4.75 14.64 0.44
C LEU A 229 5.10 13.63 -0.66
N PRO A 230 5.82 12.54 -0.32
CA PRO A 230 6.08 11.46 -1.25
C PRO A 230 4.77 10.78 -1.64
N TRP A 231 4.51 10.69 -2.94
CA TRP A 231 3.29 10.14 -3.50
C TRP A 231 3.60 9.14 -4.61
N GLY A 232 3.18 7.91 -4.38
CA GLY A 232 3.41 6.76 -5.24
C GLY A 232 2.16 6.34 -5.98
N GLY A 233 2.40 5.61 -7.06
CA GLY A 233 1.41 4.86 -7.81
C GLY A 233 2.10 4.07 -8.91
N ASP A 234 1.33 3.55 -9.85
CA ASP A 234 1.90 2.89 -11.01
C ASP A 234 2.68 3.89 -11.92
N GLY A 235 3.29 3.38 -12.98
CA GLY A 235 4.08 4.21 -13.90
C GLY A 235 3.24 5.28 -14.60
N LEU A 236 1.96 5.02 -14.87
CA LEU A 236 1.07 5.91 -15.57
C LEU A 236 0.54 7.01 -14.63
N THR A 237 0.13 6.67 -13.41
CA THR A 237 -0.19 7.59 -12.32
C THR A 237 0.97 8.56 -12.08
N THR A 238 2.19 8.03 -11.97
CA THR A 238 3.41 8.83 -11.80
C THR A 238 3.65 9.78 -12.98
N ALA A 239 3.46 9.31 -14.21
CA ALA A 239 3.61 10.13 -15.41
C ALA A 239 2.58 11.27 -15.45
N ARG A 240 1.33 11.01 -15.06
CA ARG A 240 0.26 12.02 -15.00
C ARG A 240 0.53 13.09 -13.96
N MET A 241 0.93 12.71 -12.75
CA MET A 241 1.31 13.66 -11.70
C MET A 241 2.43 14.62 -12.16
N ARG A 242 3.46 14.08 -12.83
CA ARG A 242 4.54 14.90 -13.41
C ARG A 242 4.05 15.82 -14.53
N ALA A 243 3.12 15.35 -15.37
CA ALA A 243 2.52 16.18 -16.40
C ALA A 243 1.70 17.33 -15.80
N LEU A 244 0.93 17.06 -14.74
CA LEU A 244 0.19 18.09 -14.00
C LEU A 244 1.14 19.17 -13.45
N GLN A 245 2.25 18.79 -12.82
CA GLN A 245 3.28 19.74 -12.38
C GLN A 245 3.83 20.60 -13.53
N ARG A 246 4.08 19.99 -14.70
CA ARG A 246 4.57 20.71 -15.89
C ARG A 246 3.54 21.69 -16.42
N PHE A 247 2.25 21.33 -16.44
CA PHE A 247 1.18 22.23 -16.88
C PHE A 247 0.99 23.42 -15.95
N ARG A 248 1.44 23.31 -14.69
CA ARG A 248 1.28 24.33 -13.66
C ARG A 248 2.58 25.02 -13.29
N ILE A 249 3.62 24.88 -14.11
CA ILE A 249 4.94 25.46 -13.83
C ILE A 249 4.90 26.99 -13.68
N ASP A 250 3.98 27.65 -14.40
CA ASP A 250 3.78 29.10 -14.37
C ASP A 250 2.82 29.57 -13.26
N ALA A 251 2.32 28.67 -12.41
CA ALA A 251 1.47 29.05 -11.28
C ALA A 251 2.23 29.90 -10.25
N GLU A 252 1.53 30.85 -9.62
CA GLU A 252 2.15 31.86 -8.75
C GLU A 252 2.71 31.29 -7.44
N ASN A 253 2.20 30.15 -6.97
CA ASN A 253 2.59 29.55 -5.70
C ASN A 253 2.93 28.05 -5.82
N GLY A 254 3.70 27.53 -4.87
CA GLY A 254 4.16 26.15 -4.85
C GLY A 254 3.05 25.11 -4.59
N TRP A 255 1.92 25.52 -4.01
CA TRP A 255 0.77 24.65 -3.83
C TRP A 255 0.11 24.34 -5.18
N ASP A 256 -0.24 25.37 -5.94
CA ASP A 256 -0.87 25.26 -7.24
C ASP A 256 0.04 24.56 -8.26
N ARG A 257 1.36 24.83 -8.19
CA ARG A 257 2.36 24.13 -9.01
C ARG A 257 2.56 22.66 -8.61
N LEU A 258 2.03 22.23 -7.47
CA LEU A 258 2.21 20.91 -6.88
C LEU A 258 3.69 20.59 -6.55
N ASP A 259 4.49 21.59 -6.17
CA ASP A 259 5.93 21.41 -5.86
C ASP A 259 6.15 20.46 -4.67
N TRP A 260 5.19 20.43 -3.75
CA TRP A 260 5.19 19.57 -2.58
C TRP A 260 5.03 18.08 -2.93
N LEU A 261 4.48 17.76 -4.10
CA LEU A 261 4.20 16.40 -4.52
C LEU A 261 5.49 15.75 -5.08
N ILE A 262 6.13 14.89 -4.29
CA ILE A 262 7.32 14.16 -4.75
C ILE A 262 6.90 12.78 -5.25
N GLN A 263 6.98 12.53 -6.56
CA GLN A 263 6.57 11.24 -7.09
C GLN A 263 7.67 10.19 -6.98
N PHE A 264 7.32 9.01 -6.49
CA PHE A 264 8.16 7.82 -6.58
C PHE A 264 7.42 6.71 -7.31
N GLY A 265 8.14 5.91 -8.10
CA GLY A 265 7.54 4.75 -8.73
C GLY A 265 7.29 3.67 -7.68
N CYS A 266 6.08 3.11 -7.63
CA CYS A 266 5.78 2.03 -6.70
C CYS A 266 6.67 0.81 -6.99
N LEU A 267 7.50 0.44 -6.01
CA LEU A 267 8.49 -0.65 -6.14
C LEU A 267 7.83 -2.00 -6.43
N PHE A 268 6.59 -2.22 -5.96
CA PHE A 268 5.83 -3.43 -6.23
C PHE A 268 5.68 -3.70 -7.74
N HIS A 269 5.27 -2.68 -8.49
CA HIS A 269 5.12 -2.78 -9.94
C HIS A 269 6.45 -3.07 -10.64
N GLN A 270 7.54 -2.50 -10.15
CA GLN A 270 8.88 -2.77 -10.67
C GLN A 270 9.29 -4.23 -10.43
N THR A 271 9.11 -4.74 -9.22
CA THR A 271 9.38 -6.16 -8.91
C THR A 271 8.51 -7.11 -9.73
N TRP A 272 7.24 -6.76 -9.96
CA TRP A 272 6.34 -7.55 -10.80
C TRP A 272 6.80 -7.59 -12.26
N LEU A 273 7.21 -6.44 -12.82
CA LEU A 273 7.74 -6.37 -14.18
C LEU A 273 9.04 -7.16 -14.33
N VAL A 274 9.95 -7.09 -13.36
CA VAL A 274 11.17 -7.91 -13.34
C VAL A 274 10.83 -9.40 -13.28
N ALA A 275 9.85 -9.80 -12.46
CA ALA A 275 9.40 -11.19 -12.40
C ALA A 275 8.78 -11.67 -13.73
N ILE A 276 7.99 -10.82 -14.39
CA ILE A 276 7.47 -11.10 -15.75
C ILE A 276 8.62 -11.27 -16.74
N ASP A 277 9.60 -10.38 -16.71
CA ASP A 277 10.74 -10.42 -17.61
C ASP A 277 11.56 -11.72 -17.43
N ILE A 278 11.86 -12.08 -16.18
CA ILE A 278 12.49 -13.38 -15.84
C ILE A 278 11.64 -14.53 -16.39
N HIS A 279 10.33 -14.53 -16.12
CA HIS A 279 9.45 -15.59 -16.61
C HIS A 279 9.44 -15.68 -18.13
N GLN A 280 9.29 -14.58 -18.85
CA GLN A 280 9.23 -14.57 -20.32
C GLN A 280 10.55 -14.97 -20.97
N ASN A 281 11.68 -14.54 -20.41
CA ASN A 281 13.00 -14.88 -20.94
C ASN A 281 13.40 -16.34 -20.65
N HIS A 282 12.97 -16.92 -19.53
CA HIS A 282 13.37 -18.27 -19.12
C HIS A 282 12.35 -19.39 -19.39
N TYR A 283 11.05 -19.07 -19.39
CA TYR A 283 9.98 -20.05 -19.65
C TYR A 283 9.33 -19.87 -21.02
N GLY A 284 9.73 -18.83 -21.76
CA GLY A 284 9.17 -18.52 -23.07
C GLY A 284 7.85 -17.78 -23.02
N THR A 285 7.39 -17.44 -24.21
CA THR A 285 6.06 -16.87 -24.42
C THR A 285 5.10 -17.97 -24.86
N SER A 286 3.80 -17.71 -24.80
CA SER A 286 2.78 -18.59 -25.41
C SER A 286 2.96 -18.81 -26.92
N VAL A 287 3.86 -18.06 -27.57
CA VAL A 287 4.11 -18.07 -29.01
C VAL A 287 5.50 -18.65 -29.38
N GLY A 288 6.31 -19.02 -28.40
CA GLY A 288 7.64 -19.59 -28.66
C GLY A 288 8.36 -19.99 -27.39
N HIS A 289 9.03 -21.14 -27.47
CA HIS A 289 9.96 -21.63 -26.45
C HIS A 289 10.99 -20.54 -26.18
N GLY A 290 11.00 -20.01 -24.95
CA GLY A 290 12.16 -19.30 -24.42
C GLY A 290 13.33 -20.29 -24.40
N LEU A 291 14.54 -19.75 -24.51
CA LEU A 291 15.81 -20.47 -24.66
C LEU A 291 15.77 -21.98 -24.40
#